data_AF-A0A4Z0YSC9-F1
#
_entry.id   AF-A0A4Z0YSC9-F1
#
_cell.length_a   1.000
_cell.length_b   1.000
_cell.length_c   1.000
_cell.angle_alpha   90.00
_cell.angle_beta   90.00
_cell.angle_gamma   90.00
#
_symmetry.space_group_name_H-M   'P 1'
#
loop_
_entity.id
_entity.type
_entity.pdbx_description
1 polymer ?
#
loop_
_entity_poly.entity_id
_entity_poly.type
_entity_poly.pdbx_seq_one_letter_code
_entity_poly.pdbx_strand_id
1 'polypeptide(L)'
;MAAADRLWSEYDRGLIILYAKSKRLAPSRSYKQGKEPTLEELAGICDKVDRFEVAVDTMSLTQWDTLKGVCETSDYEILFSELRAVDRADASWWRLHTRIHALAEEHGEILRHEIYYPNDLPPALVDQISRCLTSLMQSMHNFRSCVRNRINILARPSLRPLNVLDLPDELLMLVFDWTKGYYPQNEVDSCQCCRLWGDCGQQPTPDIQNARLTCRRFCNASSHLLIDYVLLEPQSDSLARLQGISRNPLIRKGVRAVEVSLRCYHSSLASNLGSFTTSWHNQFFSETMNTEHVRQQLDHRPGAREDRSGALLARANEIRKAWWAFGFNSNVTPGYEAYVEALQVCYDIYRKRYEDQRRLLTSGLFAQGAATALAQMPTAQTLTFGDRSCFNFLRRGSKPWYEVMDNPTKLAMNYLNPFGTWEAEVMGFSSELPMNLVVEILGALPKLGAAVKNLNIDISGAANMSQFVPELQVGRNLTILAQQLSSISVRIQRFVDRNRTSAPVQMAIDIYPFLSAILDTDSLEDIFLYFDQVGTDGPRSPSFGPLFTRRRRPNLKTLRLTQMSLYEHELQPMIDSLTPRRQAAEERVYVALNALNLLSGSWENTADTLRVQGNISLRIVYAGAEFSMETQTSGG
;
A
#
# COMPACT_ATOMS: atom_id res chain seq x y z
N MET A 1 -43.91 18.58 -30.41
CA MET A 1 -44.13 19.22 -29.08
C MET A 1 -45.49 18.90 -28.49
N ALA A 2 -46.63 19.27 -29.11
CA ALA A 2 -47.97 19.08 -28.50
C ALA A 2 -48.31 17.64 -28.05
N ALA A 3 -47.83 16.61 -28.76
CA ALA A 3 -48.03 15.21 -28.36
C ALA A 3 -47.15 14.78 -27.17
N ALA A 4 -45.94 15.33 -27.07
CA ALA A 4 -44.99 15.00 -26.01
C ALA A 4 -45.31 15.74 -24.70
N ASP A 5 -45.68 17.03 -24.79
CA ASP A 5 -46.20 17.79 -23.64
C ASP A 5 -47.47 17.13 -23.07
N ARG A 6 -48.32 16.58 -23.95
CA ARG A 6 -49.50 15.82 -23.54
C ARG A 6 -49.11 14.52 -22.81
N LEU A 7 -48.15 13.76 -23.36
CA LEU A 7 -47.65 12.51 -22.75
C LEU A 7 -47.06 12.74 -21.36
N TRP A 8 -46.18 13.72 -21.19
CA TRP A 8 -45.60 14.01 -19.88
C TRP A 8 -46.63 14.57 -18.90
N SER A 9 -47.65 15.31 -19.37
CA SER A 9 -48.76 15.72 -18.51
C SER A 9 -49.61 14.53 -18.04
N GLU A 10 -49.79 13.51 -18.88
CA GLU A 10 -50.50 12.27 -18.53
C GLU A 10 -49.65 11.41 -17.59
N TYR A 11 -48.33 11.41 -17.78
CA TYR A 11 -47.35 10.77 -16.90
C TYR A 11 -47.34 11.41 -15.50
N ASP A 12 -47.23 12.74 -15.41
CA ASP A 12 -47.25 13.48 -14.15
C ASP A 12 -48.59 13.33 -13.43
N ARG A 13 -49.71 13.36 -14.17
CA ARG A 13 -51.03 13.03 -13.62
C ARG A 13 -51.09 11.61 -13.08
N GLY A 14 -50.54 10.65 -13.83
CA GLY A 14 -50.41 9.26 -13.41
C GLY A 14 -49.59 9.11 -12.13
N LEU A 15 -48.43 9.76 -12.03
CA LEU A 15 -47.60 9.79 -10.83
C LEU A 15 -48.31 10.43 -9.63
N ILE A 16 -49.04 11.52 -9.84
CA ILE A 16 -49.84 12.14 -8.78
C ILE A 16 -50.93 11.18 -8.28
N ILE A 17 -51.60 10.47 -9.20
CA ILE A 17 -52.61 9.44 -8.88
C ILE A 17 -51.97 8.27 -8.12
N LEU A 18 -50.82 7.76 -8.58
CA LEU A 18 -50.09 6.68 -7.92
C LEU A 18 -49.59 7.12 -6.53
N TYR A 19 -49.10 8.34 -6.38
CA TYR A 19 -48.68 8.91 -5.10
C TYR A 19 -49.87 9.07 -4.15
N ALA A 20 -51.02 9.53 -4.63
CA ALA A 20 -52.26 9.61 -3.86
C ALA A 20 -52.81 8.23 -3.48
N LYS A 21 -52.73 7.24 -4.37
CA LYS A 21 -53.09 5.84 -4.09
C LYS A 21 -52.14 5.19 -3.09
N SER A 22 -50.83 5.45 -3.17
CA SER A 22 -49.84 4.93 -2.20
C SER A 22 -50.10 5.40 -0.77
N LYS A 23 -50.63 6.63 -0.58
CA LYS A 23 -51.07 7.12 0.73
C LYS A 23 -52.20 6.28 1.33
N ARG A 24 -53.02 5.63 0.49
CA ARG A 24 -54.12 4.76 0.91
C ARG A 24 -53.68 3.32 1.19
N LEU A 25 -52.42 2.99 0.88
CA LEU A 25 -51.76 1.73 1.22
C LEU A 25 -51.11 1.76 2.61
N ALA A 26 -51.08 2.93 3.27
CA ALA A 26 -50.59 3.04 4.63
C ALA A 26 -51.45 2.19 5.59
N PRO A 27 -50.84 1.45 6.52
CA PRO A 27 -51.60 0.66 7.49
C PRO A 27 -52.52 1.57 8.33
N SER A 28 -53.73 1.09 8.58
CA SER A 28 -54.71 1.78 9.42
C SER A 28 -54.14 2.11 10.80
N ARG A 29 -54.59 3.22 11.40
CA ARG A 29 -54.25 3.57 12.79
C ARG A 29 -54.70 2.50 13.79
N SER A 30 -55.72 1.70 13.47
CA SER A 30 -56.15 0.57 14.28
C SER A 30 -55.10 -0.54 14.35
N TYR A 31 -54.36 -0.80 13.26
CA TYR A 31 -53.28 -1.80 13.22
C TYR A 31 -52.08 -1.41 14.05
N LYS A 32 -51.74 -0.11 14.06
CA LYS A 32 -50.65 0.41 14.88
C LYS A 32 -50.92 0.32 16.39
N GLN A 33 -52.15 -0.01 16.80
CA GLN A 33 -52.55 -0.18 18.19
C GLN A 33 -52.72 -1.66 18.61
N GLY A 34 -52.32 -2.61 17.76
CA GLY A 34 -52.36 -4.05 18.06
C GLY A 34 -53.77 -4.68 18.00
N LYS A 35 -54.69 -4.10 17.23
CA LYS A 35 -55.99 -4.71 16.93
C LYS A 35 -55.93 -5.48 15.60
N GLU A 36 -56.43 -6.71 15.61
CA GLU A 36 -56.51 -7.56 14.42
C GLU A 36 -57.28 -6.90 13.25
N PRO A 37 -56.77 -6.98 12.01
CA PRO A 37 -57.53 -6.67 10.80
C PRO A 37 -58.77 -7.52 10.62
N THR A 38 -59.87 -6.87 10.27
CA THR A 38 -61.05 -7.58 9.76
C THR A 38 -60.78 -8.06 8.33
N LEU A 39 -61.40 -9.19 7.95
CA LEU A 39 -61.31 -9.73 6.58
C LEU A 39 -61.76 -8.72 5.51
N GLU A 40 -62.74 -7.86 5.82
CA GLU A 40 -63.18 -6.78 4.91
C GLU A 40 -62.10 -5.72 4.70
N GLU A 41 -61.36 -5.35 5.74
CA GLU A 41 -60.26 -4.40 5.61
C GLU A 41 -59.10 -4.97 4.79
N LEU A 42 -58.79 -6.26 4.97
CA LEU A 42 -57.78 -6.99 4.19
C LEU A 42 -58.18 -7.07 2.71
N ALA A 43 -59.43 -7.46 2.41
CA ALA A 43 -59.96 -7.47 1.05
C ALA A 43 -59.92 -6.07 0.41
N GLY A 44 -60.19 -5.03 1.19
CA GLY A 44 -60.09 -3.63 0.75
C GLY A 44 -58.66 -3.13 0.52
N ILE A 45 -57.64 -3.77 1.09
CA ILE A 45 -56.22 -3.49 0.79
C ILE A 45 -55.81 -4.17 -0.52
N CYS A 46 -56.16 -5.44 -0.71
CA CYS A 46 -55.87 -6.17 -1.94
C CYS A 46 -56.48 -5.49 -3.18
N ASP A 47 -57.77 -5.10 -3.14
CA ASP A 47 -58.42 -4.37 -4.24
C ASP A 47 -57.71 -3.02 -4.56
N LYS A 48 -57.14 -2.35 -3.55
CA LYS A 48 -56.36 -1.12 -3.78
C LYS A 48 -55.02 -1.39 -4.44
N VAL A 49 -54.38 -2.53 -4.14
CA VAL A 49 -53.11 -2.94 -4.77
C VAL A 49 -53.34 -3.43 -6.19
N ASP A 50 -54.40 -4.22 -6.45
CA ASP A 50 -54.77 -4.62 -7.81
C ASP A 50 -55.07 -3.39 -8.68
N ARG A 51 -55.81 -2.40 -8.14
CA ARG A 51 -56.05 -1.12 -8.83
C ARG A 51 -54.81 -0.24 -8.96
N PHE A 52 -53.76 -0.50 -8.20
CA PHE A 52 -52.47 0.17 -8.33
C PHE A 52 -51.65 -0.49 -9.44
N GLU A 53 -51.59 -1.82 -9.47
CA GLU A 53 -50.96 -2.62 -10.54
C GLU A 53 -51.56 -2.31 -11.91
N VAL A 54 -52.88 -2.39 -12.05
CA VAL A 54 -53.56 -2.06 -13.31
C VAL A 54 -53.25 -0.62 -13.77
N ALA A 55 -53.09 0.31 -12.84
CA ALA A 55 -52.72 1.69 -13.17
C ALA A 55 -51.26 1.80 -13.63
N VAL A 56 -50.34 1.05 -13.03
CA VAL A 56 -48.93 0.98 -13.43
C VAL A 56 -48.77 0.31 -14.81
N ASP A 57 -49.49 -0.78 -15.06
CA ASP A 57 -49.46 -1.48 -16.34
C ASP A 57 -50.07 -0.64 -17.46
N THR A 58 -51.20 0.01 -17.18
CA THR A 58 -51.82 0.94 -18.14
C THR A 58 -50.86 2.09 -18.45
N MET A 59 -50.22 2.68 -17.43
CA MET A 59 -49.21 3.71 -17.65
C MET A 59 -48.05 3.20 -18.51
N SER A 60 -47.55 2.00 -18.24
CA SER A 60 -46.44 1.39 -18.98
C SER A 60 -46.80 1.14 -20.46
N LEU A 61 -47.98 0.59 -20.74
CA LEU A 61 -48.46 0.28 -22.09
C LEU A 61 -48.74 1.56 -22.90
N THR A 62 -49.48 2.52 -22.33
CA THR A 62 -49.84 3.77 -23.01
C THR A 62 -48.61 4.62 -23.32
N GLN A 63 -47.60 4.55 -22.44
CA GLN A 63 -46.30 5.16 -22.68
C GLN A 63 -45.58 4.51 -23.86
N TRP A 64 -45.47 3.18 -23.92
CA TRP A 64 -44.71 2.51 -24.98
C TRP A 64 -45.19 2.84 -26.40
N ASP A 65 -46.50 2.88 -26.63
CA ASP A 65 -47.05 3.18 -27.97
C ASP A 65 -46.76 4.62 -28.41
N THR A 66 -46.83 5.57 -27.48
CA THR A 66 -46.56 6.98 -27.78
C THR A 66 -45.06 7.27 -27.87
N LEU A 67 -44.25 6.58 -27.06
CA LEU A 67 -42.79 6.70 -27.02
C LEU A 67 -42.12 6.07 -28.23
N LYS A 68 -42.75 5.07 -28.86
CA LYS A 68 -42.32 4.54 -30.15
C LYS A 68 -42.25 5.63 -31.22
N GLY A 69 -43.26 6.51 -31.27
CA GLY A 69 -43.26 7.67 -32.18
C GLY A 69 -42.15 8.69 -31.88
N VAL A 70 -41.78 8.84 -30.59
CA VAL A 70 -40.64 9.68 -30.18
C VAL A 70 -39.32 9.07 -30.62
N CYS A 71 -39.10 7.76 -30.45
CA CYS A 71 -37.87 7.09 -30.89
C CYS A 71 -37.72 7.07 -32.43
N GLU A 72 -38.81 7.24 -33.18
CA GLU A 72 -38.80 7.32 -34.64
C GLU A 72 -38.46 8.73 -35.16
N THR A 73 -38.60 9.78 -34.33
CA THR A 73 -38.29 11.14 -34.74
C THR A 73 -36.82 11.33 -35.13
N SER A 74 -36.58 12.30 -36.01
CA SER A 74 -35.24 12.75 -36.43
C SER A 74 -34.88 14.13 -35.87
N ASP A 75 -35.80 14.78 -35.15
CA ASP A 75 -35.59 16.09 -34.54
C ASP A 75 -34.81 15.97 -33.23
N TYR A 76 -33.62 16.57 -33.22
CA TYR A 76 -32.68 16.51 -32.09
C TYR A 76 -33.16 17.27 -30.85
N GLU A 77 -33.78 18.45 -31.02
CA GLU A 77 -34.28 19.26 -29.91
C GLU A 77 -35.45 18.57 -29.21
N ILE A 78 -36.30 17.90 -29.99
CA ILE A 78 -37.36 17.06 -29.44
C ILE A 78 -36.73 15.94 -28.61
N LEU A 79 -35.83 15.13 -29.17
CA LEU A 79 -35.21 14.02 -28.42
C LEU A 79 -34.49 14.47 -27.13
N PHE A 80 -33.81 15.62 -27.16
CA PHE A 80 -33.11 16.14 -25.99
C PHE A 80 -34.06 16.70 -24.93
N SER A 81 -35.15 17.34 -25.36
CA SER A 81 -36.26 17.74 -24.47
C SER A 81 -36.88 16.52 -23.79
N GLU A 82 -37.12 15.45 -24.55
CA GLU A 82 -37.66 14.19 -24.05
C GLU A 82 -36.70 13.52 -23.06
N LEU A 83 -35.40 13.48 -23.33
CA LEU A 83 -34.42 12.94 -22.38
C LEU A 83 -34.40 13.72 -21.06
N ARG A 84 -34.49 15.06 -21.11
CA ARG A 84 -34.60 15.88 -19.88
C ARG A 84 -35.91 15.63 -19.14
N ALA A 85 -37.01 15.39 -19.87
CA ALA A 85 -38.29 15.05 -19.26
C ALA A 85 -38.23 13.68 -18.55
N VAL A 86 -37.55 12.70 -19.14
CA VAL A 86 -37.23 11.41 -18.48
C VAL A 86 -36.43 11.62 -17.21
N ASP A 87 -35.36 12.42 -17.26
CA ASP A 87 -34.50 12.65 -16.09
C ASP A 87 -35.28 13.37 -14.96
N ARG A 88 -36.24 14.25 -15.29
CA ARG A 88 -37.15 14.87 -14.29
C ARG A 88 -38.16 13.86 -13.72
N ALA A 89 -38.71 13.00 -14.57
CA ALA A 89 -39.59 11.91 -14.17
C ALA A 89 -38.86 10.92 -13.24
N ASP A 90 -37.58 10.62 -13.52
CA ASP A 90 -36.71 9.72 -12.74
C ASP A 90 -36.59 10.19 -11.28
N ALA A 91 -36.39 11.49 -11.06
CA ALA A 91 -36.31 12.07 -9.71
C ALA A 91 -37.65 11.97 -8.94
N SER A 92 -38.77 12.20 -9.61
CA SER A 92 -40.11 12.07 -8.99
C SER A 92 -40.46 10.61 -8.71
N TRP A 93 -39.97 9.71 -9.56
CA TRP A 93 -40.16 8.28 -9.45
C TRP A 93 -39.34 7.66 -8.32
N TRP A 94 -38.07 8.04 -8.20
CA TRP A 94 -37.22 7.62 -7.07
C TRP A 94 -37.86 7.92 -5.72
N ARG A 95 -38.55 9.06 -5.59
CA ARG A 95 -39.30 9.42 -4.37
C ARG A 95 -40.50 8.49 -4.13
N LEU A 96 -41.21 8.07 -5.18
CA LEU A 96 -42.32 7.12 -5.07
C LEU A 96 -41.80 5.72 -4.69
N HIS A 97 -40.70 5.28 -5.29
CA HIS A 97 -40.04 4.02 -4.98
C HIS A 97 -39.58 3.95 -3.52
N THR A 98 -38.80 4.93 -3.06
CA THR A 98 -38.35 4.99 -1.66
C THR A 98 -39.53 4.97 -0.69
N ARG A 99 -40.63 5.66 -1.02
CA ARG A 99 -41.85 5.67 -0.21
C ARG A 99 -42.52 4.30 -0.16
N ILE A 100 -42.64 3.62 -1.30
CA ILE A 100 -43.30 2.32 -1.38
C ILE A 100 -42.45 1.24 -0.70
N HIS A 101 -41.12 1.29 -0.85
CA HIS A 101 -40.21 0.42 -0.12
C HIS A 101 -40.35 0.60 1.39
N ALA A 102 -40.41 1.85 1.87
CA ALA A 102 -40.65 2.13 3.29
C ALA A 102 -42.02 1.62 3.77
N LEU A 103 -43.06 1.69 2.93
CA LEU A 103 -44.38 1.11 3.24
C LEU A 103 -44.32 -0.42 3.30
N ALA A 104 -43.59 -1.06 2.38
CA ALA A 104 -43.40 -2.51 2.37
C ALA A 104 -42.63 -3.00 3.61
N GLU A 105 -41.60 -2.27 4.03
CA GLU A 105 -40.89 -2.52 5.30
C GLU A 105 -41.80 -2.29 6.51
N GLU A 106 -42.60 -1.22 6.54
CA GLU A 106 -43.54 -0.94 7.62
C GLU A 106 -44.59 -2.07 7.75
N HIS A 107 -45.15 -2.53 6.64
CA HIS A 107 -46.03 -3.71 6.63
C HIS A 107 -45.27 -4.97 7.05
N GLY A 108 -44.05 -5.20 6.53
CA GLY A 108 -43.21 -6.36 6.88
C GLY A 108 -42.77 -6.42 8.34
N GLU A 109 -42.57 -5.28 9.00
CA GLU A 109 -42.29 -5.19 10.44
C GLU A 109 -43.53 -5.48 11.28
N ILE A 110 -44.69 -4.91 10.90
CA ILE A 110 -45.98 -5.22 11.53
C ILE A 110 -46.27 -6.74 11.42
N LEU A 111 -46.03 -7.32 10.25
CA LEU A 111 -46.21 -8.75 9.97
C LEU A 111 -45.26 -9.66 10.77
N ARG A 112 -44.05 -9.20 11.09
CA ARG A 112 -43.08 -9.97 11.88
C ARG A 112 -43.37 -9.96 13.38
N HIS A 113 -44.10 -8.96 13.86
CA HIS A 113 -44.42 -8.81 15.28
C HIS A 113 -45.78 -9.40 15.67
N GLU A 114 -46.69 -9.64 14.71
CA GLU A 114 -48.07 -10.05 14.96
C GLU A 114 -48.48 -11.29 14.10
N ILE A 115 -48.78 -12.42 14.76
CA ILE A 115 -49.18 -13.72 14.14
C ILE A 115 -50.64 -13.67 13.65
N TYR A 116 -51.01 -12.68 12.82
CA TYR A 116 -52.42 -12.37 12.57
C TYR A 116 -52.83 -12.23 11.10
N TYR A 117 -52.05 -12.75 10.16
CA TYR A 117 -52.50 -12.88 8.77
C TYR A 117 -52.80 -14.33 8.41
N PRO A 118 -53.81 -14.59 7.55
CA PRO A 118 -53.88 -15.85 6.82
C PRO A 118 -52.55 -16.07 6.09
N ASN A 119 -51.95 -17.25 6.24
CA ASN A 119 -50.55 -17.56 5.89
C ASN A 119 -50.11 -17.21 4.44
N ASP A 120 -51.04 -16.85 3.56
CA ASP A 120 -50.79 -16.69 2.12
C ASP A 120 -50.93 -15.23 1.60
N LEU A 121 -51.54 -14.32 2.38
CA LEU A 121 -51.82 -12.93 1.93
C LEU A 121 -50.62 -11.95 2.01
N PRO A 122 -49.79 -11.96 3.07
CA PRO A 122 -48.76 -10.93 3.26
C PRO A 122 -47.60 -10.96 2.26
N PRO A 123 -47.02 -12.13 1.92
CA PRO A 123 -45.97 -12.20 0.91
C PRO A 123 -46.47 -11.77 -0.46
N ALA A 124 -47.73 -12.06 -0.79
CA ALA A 124 -48.33 -11.74 -2.09
C ALA A 124 -48.42 -10.22 -2.32
N LEU A 125 -48.80 -9.44 -1.31
CA LEU A 125 -48.97 -7.98 -1.43
C LEU A 125 -47.63 -7.25 -1.65
N VAL A 126 -46.62 -7.58 -0.85
CA VAL A 126 -45.29 -6.98 -0.95
C VAL A 126 -44.63 -7.36 -2.28
N ASP A 127 -44.79 -8.62 -2.69
CA ASP A 127 -44.26 -9.12 -3.95
C ASP A 127 -44.95 -8.50 -5.18
N GLN A 128 -46.28 -8.32 -5.13
CA GLN A 128 -47.05 -7.66 -6.20
C GLN A 128 -46.63 -6.18 -6.36
N ILE A 129 -46.47 -5.45 -5.25
CA ILE A 129 -45.98 -4.07 -5.24
C ILE A 129 -44.54 -3.98 -5.80
N SER A 130 -43.66 -4.90 -5.40
CA SER A 130 -42.28 -4.97 -5.87
C SER A 130 -42.20 -5.26 -7.39
N ARG A 131 -43.03 -6.19 -7.88
CA ARG A 131 -43.14 -6.52 -9.31
C ARG A 131 -43.63 -5.32 -10.13
N CYS A 132 -44.65 -4.61 -9.67
CA CYS A 132 -45.15 -3.40 -10.34
C CYS A 132 -44.05 -2.34 -10.52
N LEU A 133 -43.29 -2.08 -9.44
CA LEU A 133 -42.20 -1.09 -9.47
C LEU A 133 -41.08 -1.51 -10.43
N THR A 134 -40.70 -2.77 -10.40
CA THR A 134 -39.63 -3.31 -11.24
C THR A 134 -39.99 -3.25 -12.73
N SER A 135 -41.24 -3.61 -13.08
CA SER A 135 -41.76 -3.54 -14.46
C SER A 135 -41.70 -2.11 -15.01
N LEU A 136 -42.12 -1.13 -14.20
CA LEU A 136 -42.10 0.28 -14.59
C LEU A 136 -40.68 0.85 -14.72
N MET A 137 -39.75 0.47 -13.82
CA MET A 137 -38.33 0.86 -13.93
C MET A 137 -37.70 0.32 -15.20
N GLN A 138 -37.97 -0.94 -15.52
CA GLN A 138 -37.47 -1.56 -16.73
C GLN A 138 -37.98 -0.82 -17.97
N SER A 139 -39.25 -0.41 -17.97
CA SER A 139 -39.85 0.39 -19.04
C SER A 139 -39.14 1.73 -19.23
N MET A 140 -38.92 2.49 -18.15
CA MET A 140 -38.19 3.77 -18.19
C MET A 140 -36.73 3.61 -18.62
N HIS A 141 -36.04 2.58 -18.13
CA HIS A 141 -34.65 2.30 -18.50
C HIS A 141 -34.54 1.98 -19.99
N ASN A 142 -35.43 1.14 -20.50
CA ASN A 142 -35.50 0.81 -21.92
C ASN A 142 -35.80 2.06 -22.77
N PHE A 143 -36.69 2.95 -22.32
CA PHE A 143 -36.95 4.21 -23.00
C PHE A 143 -35.71 5.12 -23.04
N ARG A 144 -35.05 5.31 -21.89
CA ARG A 144 -33.81 6.10 -21.79
C ARG A 144 -32.72 5.57 -22.72
N SER A 145 -32.59 4.24 -22.78
CA SER A 145 -31.68 3.56 -23.70
C SER A 145 -32.06 3.81 -25.17
N CYS A 146 -33.35 3.72 -25.52
CA CYS A 146 -33.87 4.01 -26.86
C CYS A 146 -33.59 5.45 -27.31
N VAL A 147 -33.95 6.44 -26.48
CA VAL A 147 -33.73 7.87 -26.77
C VAL A 147 -32.24 8.17 -26.88
N ARG A 148 -31.40 7.67 -25.98
CA ARG A 148 -29.94 7.84 -26.07
C ARG A 148 -29.37 7.21 -27.32
N ASN A 149 -29.79 6.00 -27.68
CA ASN A 149 -29.36 5.35 -28.90
C ASN A 149 -29.78 6.15 -30.13
N ARG A 150 -31.00 6.69 -30.15
CA ARG A 150 -31.48 7.51 -31.27
C ARG A 150 -30.73 8.83 -31.38
N ILE A 151 -30.54 9.54 -30.27
CA ILE A 151 -29.69 10.73 -30.17
C ILE A 151 -28.29 10.41 -30.70
N ASN A 152 -27.69 9.29 -30.29
CA ASN A 152 -26.37 8.87 -30.76
C ASN A 152 -26.36 8.59 -32.27
N ILE A 153 -27.39 7.94 -32.82
CA ILE A 153 -27.50 7.68 -34.27
C ILE A 153 -27.61 8.98 -35.06
N LEU A 154 -28.43 9.93 -34.60
CA LEU A 154 -28.65 11.20 -35.29
C LEU A 154 -27.48 12.19 -35.12
N ALA A 155 -26.84 12.17 -33.95
CA ALA A 155 -25.68 13.01 -33.67
C ALA A 155 -24.42 12.50 -34.39
N ARG A 156 -24.22 11.17 -34.49
CA ARG A 156 -22.99 10.57 -35.03
C ARG A 156 -22.53 11.10 -36.39
N PRO A 157 -23.42 11.33 -37.39
CA PRO A 157 -23.04 11.93 -38.67
C PRO A 157 -22.58 13.40 -38.55
N SER A 158 -23.09 14.13 -37.55
CA SER A 158 -22.80 15.56 -37.31
C SER A 158 -21.64 15.80 -36.32
N LEU A 159 -21.32 14.80 -35.50
CA LEU A 159 -20.21 14.84 -34.57
C LEU A 159 -18.92 14.52 -35.34
N ARG A 160 -17.95 15.43 -35.27
CA ARG A 160 -16.56 15.11 -35.63
C ARG A 160 -16.18 13.82 -34.89
N PRO A 161 -15.55 12.83 -35.55
CA PRO A 161 -15.05 11.65 -34.86
C PRO A 161 -14.12 12.07 -33.73
N LEU A 162 -14.55 11.80 -32.50
CA LEU A 162 -13.75 12.05 -31.31
C LEU A 162 -12.55 11.10 -31.35
N ASN A 163 -11.35 11.65 -31.25
CA ASN A 163 -10.14 10.88 -31.10
C ASN A 163 -9.65 10.95 -29.65
N VAL A 164 -8.60 10.19 -29.33
CA VAL A 164 -8.01 10.14 -27.99
C VAL A 164 -7.54 11.52 -27.50
N LEU A 165 -7.18 12.43 -28.41
CA LEU A 165 -6.80 13.81 -28.09
C LEU A 165 -8.00 14.73 -27.84
N ASP A 166 -9.23 14.24 -27.93
CA ASP A 166 -10.44 14.97 -27.55
C ASP A 166 -10.92 14.58 -26.12
N LEU A 167 -10.32 13.57 -25.49
CA LEU A 167 -10.55 13.23 -24.08
C LEU A 167 -10.03 14.34 -23.15
N PRO A 168 -10.61 14.60 -21.97
CA PRO A 168 -10.00 15.44 -20.93
C PRO A 168 -8.70 14.87 -20.38
N ASP A 169 -7.82 15.72 -19.81
CA ASP A 169 -6.53 15.28 -19.27
C ASP A 169 -6.71 14.29 -18.12
N GLU A 170 -7.78 14.42 -17.33
CA GLU A 170 -8.12 13.50 -16.23
C GLU A 170 -8.37 12.08 -16.73
N LEU A 171 -9.09 11.94 -17.84
CA LEU A 171 -9.33 10.62 -18.44
C LEU A 171 -8.06 10.06 -19.08
N LEU A 172 -7.23 10.90 -19.71
CA LEU A 172 -5.93 10.47 -20.23
C LEU A 172 -5.01 9.98 -19.12
N MET A 173 -4.96 10.67 -17.98
CA MET A 173 -4.20 10.24 -16.81
C MET A 173 -4.69 8.88 -16.32
N LEU A 174 -6.01 8.66 -16.19
CA LEU A 174 -6.57 7.38 -15.79
C LEU A 174 -6.24 6.24 -16.78
N VAL A 175 -6.27 6.52 -18.08
CA VAL A 175 -5.85 5.56 -19.11
C VAL A 175 -4.38 5.20 -18.93
N PHE A 176 -3.50 6.19 -18.75
CA PHE A 176 -2.07 5.93 -18.56
C PHE A 176 -1.77 5.22 -17.23
N ASP A 177 -2.45 5.58 -16.14
CA ASP A 177 -2.39 4.87 -14.86
C ASP A 177 -2.73 3.39 -15.05
N TRP A 178 -3.80 3.11 -15.78
CA TRP A 178 -4.20 1.74 -16.09
C TRP A 178 -3.14 0.99 -16.91
N THR A 179 -2.53 1.65 -17.90
CA THR A 179 -1.43 1.04 -18.69
C THR A 179 -0.16 0.76 -17.86
N LYS A 180 0.08 1.52 -16.79
CA LYS A 180 1.22 1.28 -15.90
C LYS A 180 1.00 0.04 -15.02
N GLY A 181 -0.24 -0.22 -14.60
CA GLY A 181 -0.61 -1.29 -13.66
C GLY A 181 -0.92 -2.66 -14.26
N TYR A 182 -0.77 -2.87 -15.58
CA TYR A 182 -1.04 -4.17 -16.20
C TYR A 182 0.20 -5.09 -16.12
N TYR A 183 0.42 -5.68 -14.95
CA TYR A 183 1.19 -6.92 -14.83
C TYR A 183 0.24 -8.02 -14.33
N PRO A 184 0.12 -9.16 -15.02
CA PRO A 184 -0.67 -10.28 -14.50
C PRO A 184 -0.13 -10.65 -13.12
N GLN A 185 -1.00 -10.57 -12.11
CA GLN A 185 -0.72 -10.73 -10.67
C GLN A 185 -0.14 -12.11 -10.25
N ASN A 186 0.26 -12.94 -11.20
CA ASN A 186 0.52 -14.36 -10.98
C ASN A 186 1.98 -14.70 -10.65
N GLU A 187 2.92 -13.74 -10.60
CA GLU A 187 4.34 -14.08 -10.42
C GLU A 187 5.16 -13.22 -9.44
N VAL A 188 4.57 -12.29 -8.67
CA VAL A 188 5.37 -11.51 -7.68
C VAL A 188 5.18 -12.06 -6.27
N ASP A 189 5.93 -13.11 -6.00
CA ASP A 189 6.06 -13.73 -4.68
C ASP A 189 6.64 -12.77 -3.62
N SER A 190 5.93 -12.73 -2.49
CA SER A 190 6.48 -12.71 -1.12
C SER A 190 7.31 -11.53 -0.57
N CYS A 191 7.70 -10.48 -1.31
CA CYS A 191 8.37 -9.37 -0.63
C CYS A 191 7.38 -8.52 0.18
N GLN A 192 7.58 -8.44 1.49
CA GLN A 192 6.80 -7.58 2.40
C GLN A 192 6.91 -6.09 2.01
N CYS A 193 7.98 -5.72 1.30
CA CYS A 193 8.16 -4.43 0.64
C CYS A 193 7.11 -4.16 -0.46
N CYS A 194 6.78 -5.15 -1.27
CA CYS A 194 5.74 -5.04 -2.31
C CYS A 194 4.33 -4.93 -1.69
N ARG A 195 4.11 -5.55 -0.52
CA ARG A 195 2.82 -5.46 0.20
C ARG A 195 2.58 -4.10 0.87
N LEU A 196 3.62 -3.47 1.41
CA LEU A 196 3.50 -2.14 2.02
C LEU A 196 3.50 -1.01 0.99
N TRP A 197 4.10 -1.24 -0.18
CA TRP A 197 4.31 -0.18 -1.16
C TRP A 197 3.48 -0.29 -2.44
N GLY A 198 2.87 -1.43 -2.79
CA GLY A 198 2.02 -1.58 -3.97
C GLY A 198 2.72 -1.23 -5.28
N ASP A 199 3.09 -2.21 -6.11
CA ASP A 199 3.73 -2.03 -7.42
C ASP A 199 4.92 -1.03 -7.49
N CYS A 200 5.51 -0.66 -6.34
CA CYS A 200 6.63 0.27 -6.28
C CYS A 200 7.90 -0.46 -6.70
N GLY A 201 8.54 0.04 -7.76
CA GLY A 201 9.79 -0.51 -8.30
C GLY A 201 9.67 -1.10 -9.70
N GLN A 202 8.46 -1.17 -10.26
CA GLN A 202 8.25 -1.43 -11.69
C GLN A 202 9.03 -0.37 -12.48
N GLN A 203 9.90 -0.79 -13.41
CA GLN A 203 10.51 0.15 -14.34
C GLN A 203 9.40 0.89 -15.08
N PRO A 204 9.57 2.19 -15.44
CA PRO A 204 8.60 2.87 -16.28
C PRO A 204 8.29 2.01 -17.48
N THR A 205 7.03 1.56 -17.59
CA THR A 205 6.64 0.64 -18.66
C THR A 205 7.04 1.28 -19.99
N PRO A 206 7.59 0.52 -20.95
CA PRO A 206 7.94 1.03 -22.27
C PRO A 206 6.80 1.85 -22.88
N ASP A 207 5.56 1.48 -22.58
CA ASP A 207 4.35 2.17 -22.99
C ASP A 207 4.26 3.61 -22.48
N ILE A 208 4.55 3.87 -21.19
CA ILE A 208 4.59 5.24 -20.66
C ILE A 208 5.70 6.04 -21.32
N GLN A 209 6.86 5.43 -21.57
CA GLN A 209 7.96 6.11 -22.27
C GLN A 209 7.55 6.49 -23.70
N ASN A 210 6.95 5.55 -24.43
CA ASN A 210 6.48 5.75 -25.80
C ASN A 210 5.32 6.76 -25.88
N ALA A 211 4.37 6.72 -24.96
CA ALA A 211 3.25 7.65 -24.89
C ALA A 211 3.75 9.10 -24.80
N ARG A 212 4.78 9.36 -23.99
CA ARG A 212 5.37 10.70 -23.84
C ARG A 212 6.01 11.22 -25.13
N LEU A 213 6.55 10.32 -25.95
CA LEU A 213 7.17 10.68 -27.23
C LEU A 213 6.12 10.95 -28.33
N THR A 214 4.86 10.61 -28.10
CA THR A 214 3.79 10.74 -29.10
C THR A 214 3.40 12.20 -29.36
N CYS A 215 3.08 12.95 -28.29
CA CYS A 215 2.77 14.39 -28.40
C CYS A 215 2.94 15.12 -27.06
N ARG A 216 2.95 16.47 -27.09
CA ARG A 216 3.09 17.30 -25.88
C ARG A 216 2.01 17.02 -24.84
N ARG A 217 0.78 16.75 -25.28
CA ARG A 217 -0.34 16.47 -24.37
C ARG A 217 -0.13 15.16 -23.62
N PHE A 218 0.23 14.10 -24.33
CA PHE A 218 0.54 12.81 -23.72
C PHE A 218 1.77 12.92 -22.82
N CYS A 219 2.81 13.65 -23.25
CA CYS A 219 3.95 13.95 -22.41
C CYS A 219 3.55 14.57 -21.07
N ASN A 220 2.68 15.58 -21.07
CA ASN A 220 2.22 16.22 -19.84
C ASN A 220 1.36 15.28 -18.98
N ALA A 221 0.46 14.51 -19.60
CA ALA A 221 -0.46 13.62 -18.91
C ALA A 221 0.21 12.37 -18.34
N SER A 222 1.31 11.85 -18.92
CA SER A 222 1.92 10.59 -18.48
C SER A 222 3.30 10.74 -17.80
N SER A 223 3.95 11.91 -17.87
CA SER A 223 5.31 12.06 -17.30
C SER A 223 5.40 11.83 -15.79
N HIS A 224 4.31 12.03 -15.04
CA HIS A 224 4.24 11.74 -13.61
C HIS A 224 4.25 10.22 -13.32
N LEU A 225 4.09 9.36 -14.33
CA LEU A 225 4.06 7.91 -14.15
C LEU A 225 5.42 7.24 -14.30
N LEU A 226 6.43 7.99 -14.74
CA LEU A 226 7.76 7.46 -15.04
C LEU A 226 8.54 7.01 -13.82
N ILE A 227 8.43 7.78 -12.74
CA ILE A 227 9.26 7.65 -11.55
C ILE A 227 8.34 7.86 -10.36
N ASP A 228 7.92 6.75 -9.76
CA ASP A 228 7.18 6.70 -8.50
C ASP A 228 8.08 6.44 -7.29
N TYR A 229 9.24 5.82 -7.52
CA TYR A 229 10.19 5.45 -6.50
C TYR A 229 11.60 5.91 -6.86
N VAL A 230 12.33 6.46 -5.88
CA VAL A 230 13.73 6.88 -6.03
C VAL A 230 14.58 6.26 -4.93
N LEU A 231 15.55 5.43 -5.31
CA LEU A 231 16.65 5.03 -4.44
C LEU A 231 17.72 6.13 -4.42
N LEU A 232 18.06 6.58 -3.21
CA LEU A 232 19.07 7.58 -2.93
C LEU A 232 20.23 6.92 -2.17
N GLU A 233 21.32 6.65 -2.88
CA GLU A 233 22.60 6.23 -2.32
C GLU A 233 23.43 7.45 -1.84
N PRO A 234 24.32 7.29 -0.83
CA PRO A 234 25.16 8.36 -0.29
C PRO A 234 26.31 8.74 -1.23
N GLN A 235 25.98 9.16 -2.44
CA GLN A 235 26.90 9.56 -3.51
C GLN A 235 26.45 10.84 -4.20
N SER A 236 27.40 11.59 -4.77
CA SER A 236 27.14 12.90 -5.39
C SER A 236 26.22 12.77 -6.60
N ASP A 237 26.44 11.76 -7.43
CA ASP A 237 25.65 11.52 -8.65
C ASP A 237 24.19 11.13 -8.30
N SER A 238 24.03 10.31 -7.27
CA SER A 238 22.73 9.89 -6.75
C SER A 238 21.93 11.09 -6.20
N LEU A 239 22.58 11.95 -5.41
CA LEU A 239 21.99 13.18 -4.89
C LEU A 239 21.65 14.17 -6.00
N ALA A 240 22.55 14.38 -6.97
CA ALA A 240 22.33 15.24 -8.12
C ALA A 240 21.14 14.76 -8.96
N ARG A 241 20.99 13.45 -9.13
CA ARG A 241 19.83 12.84 -9.79
C ARG A 241 18.53 13.12 -9.04
N LEU A 242 18.50 12.96 -7.71
CA LEU A 242 17.32 13.27 -6.90
C LEU A 242 16.92 14.75 -7.05
N GLN A 243 17.89 15.66 -7.00
CA GLN A 243 17.65 17.10 -7.20
C GLN A 243 17.18 17.43 -8.63
N GLY A 244 17.70 16.71 -9.64
CA GLY A 244 17.23 16.82 -11.02
C GLY A 244 15.77 16.41 -11.15
N ILE A 245 15.37 15.33 -10.48
CA ILE A 245 13.98 14.87 -10.42
C ILE A 245 13.11 15.89 -9.69
N SER A 246 13.55 16.43 -8.55
CA SER A 246 12.76 17.36 -7.71
C SER A 246 12.47 18.69 -8.40
N ARG A 247 13.40 19.16 -9.25
CA ARG A 247 13.24 20.39 -10.04
C ARG A 247 12.40 20.19 -11.31
N ASN A 248 12.19 18.95 -11.75
CA ASN A 248 11.39 18.68 -12.95
C ASN A 248 9.89 18.80 -12.64
N PRO A 249 9.16 19.76 -13.25
CA PRO A 249 7.77 20.06 -12.89
C PRO A 249 6.77 18.94 -13.22
N LEU A 250 7.09 18.07 -14.18
CA LEU A 250 6.23 16.97 -14.61
C LEU A 250 6.51 15.67 -13.85
N ILE A 251 7.78 15.39 -13.54
CA ILE A 251 8.19 14.14 -12.91
C ILE A 251 8.03 14.21 -11.39
N ARG A 252 8.33 15.35 -10.75
CA ARG A 252 8.31 15.46 -9.28
C ARG A 252 6.95 15.17 -8.63
N LYS A 253 5.86 15.34 -9.39
CA LYS A 253 4.48 15.03 -8.97
C LYS A 253 4.17 13.53 -9.03
N GLY A 254 5.05 12.76 -9.66
CA GLY A 254 4.96 11.32 -9.80
C GLY A 254 5.58 10.54 -8.66
N VAL A 255 6.61 11.11 -8.03
CA VAL A 255 7.38 10.44 -6.98
C VAL A 255 6.50 10.28 -5.75
N ARG A 256 6.31 9.02 -5.32
CA ARG A 256 5.51 8.63 -4.15
C ARG A 256 6.39 8.20 -2.98
N ALA A 257 7.52 7.56 -3.28
CA ALA A 257 8.44 7.03 -2.29
C ALA A 257 9.89 7.38 -2.59
N VAL A 258 10.65 7.67 -1.54
CA VAL A 258 12.11 7.81 -1.59
C VAL A 258 12.71 6.86 -0.58
N GLU A 259 13.69 6.08 -1.00
CA GLU A 259 14.48 5.21 -0.12
C GLU A 259 15.89 5.76 -0.02
N VAL A 260 16.32 6.06 1.20
CA VAL A 260 17.70 6.43 1.51
C VAL A 260 18.43 5.15 1.87
N SER A 261 19.37 4.76 1.00
CA SER A 261 20.23 3.62 1.28
C SER A 261 21.24 4.00 2.37
N LEU A 262 21.28 3.20 3.43
CA LEU A 262 22.30 3.29 4.47
C LEU A 262 23.54 2.45 4.12
N ARG A 263 23.52 1.72 3.00
CA ARG A 263 24.69 0.95 2.56
C ARG A 263 25.86 1.89 2.31
N CYS A 264 27.06 1.48 2.72
CA CYS A 264 28.24 2.31 2.61
C CYS A 264 29.42 1.58 1.95
N TYR A 265 30.30 2.39 1.37
CA TYR A 265 31.67 2.01 1.07
C TYR A 265 32.46 2.03 2.37
N HIS A 266 33.13 0.92 2.71
CA HIS A 266 33.81 0.73 3.98
C HIS A 266 35.27 1.17 3.90
N SER A 267 35.77 1.82 4.95
CA SER A 267 37.11 2.41 5.02
C SER A 267 38.24 1.38 4.86
N SER A 268 38.15 0.23 5.54
CA SER A 268 39.11 -0.88 5.42
C SER A 268 39.30 -1.37 3.99
N LEU A 269 38.21 -1.44 3.20
CA LEU A 269 38.31 -1.86 1.80
C LEU A 269 38.84 -0.75 0.90
N ALA A 270 38.54 0.51 1.19
CA ALA A 270 39.08 1.62 0.41
C ALA A 270 40.58 1.85 0.66
N SER A 271 41.04 1.60 1.89
CA SER A 271 42.42 1.87 2.31
C SER A 271 43.42 0.75 1.96
N ASN A 272 42.94 -0.49 1.77
CA ASN A 272 43.81 -1.64 1.57
C ASN A 272 43.32 -2.54 0.43
N LEU A 273 44.10 -2.62 -0.65
CA LEU A 273 43.84 -3.49 -1.80
C LEU A 273 43.82 -4.98 -1.43
N GLY A 274 44.68 -5.42 -0.52
CA GLY A 274 44.69 -6.80 -0.01
C GLY A 274 43.41 -7.14 0.75
N SER A 275 42.88 -6.22 1.55
CA SER A 275 41.58 -6.40 2.20
C SER A 275 40.43 -6.42 1.18
N PHE A 276 40.43 -5.50 0.22
CA PHE A 276 39.46 -5.46 -0.87
C PHE A 276 39.40 -6.77 -1.65
N THR A 277 40.54 -7.22 -2.14
CA THR A 277 40.67 -8.46 -2.94
C THR A 277 40.28 -9.69 -2.13
N THR A 278 40.71 -9.79 -0.87
CA THR A 278 40.37 -10.90 0.03
C THR A 278 38.88 -10.97 0.32
N SER A 279 38.23 -9.84 0.59
CA SER A 279 36.80 -9.78 0.88
C SER A 279 35.96 -10.20 -0.32
N TRP A 280 36.27 -9.71 -1.52
CA TRP A 280 35.53 -10.10 -2.72
C TRP A 280 35.86 -11.51 -3.19
N HIS A 281 37.08 -12.00 -2.95
CA HIS A 281 37.41 -13.42 -3.08
C HIS A 281 36.48 -14.28 -2.20
N ASN A 282 36.33 -13.93 -0.92
CA ASN A 282 35.51 -14.70 0.03
C ASN A 282 34.02 -14.64 -0.34
N GLN A 283 33.55 -13.49 -0.82
CA GLN A 283 32.18 -13.39 -1.33
C GLN A 283 31.96 -14.24 -2.58
N PHE A 284 32.85 -14.14 -3.58
CA PHE A 284 32.77 -14.96 -4.78
C PHE A 284 32.89 -16.46 -4.47
N PHE A 285 33.70 -16.82 -3.46
CA PHE A 285 33.77 -18.18 -2.93
C PHE A 285 32.43 -18.64 -2.35
N SER A 286 31.78 -17.82 -1.51
CA SER A 286 30.46 -18.15 -0.95
C SER A 286 29.40 -18.35 -2.04
N GLU A 287 29.44 -17.53 -3.10
CA GLU A 287 28.50 -17.61 -4.23
C GLU A 287 28.74 -18.84 -5.13
N THR A 288 29.97 -19.37 -5.16
CA THR A 288 30.36 -20.52 -5.98
C THR A 288 30.34 -21.85 -5.24
N MET A 289 30.41 -21.83 -3.90
CA MET A 289 30.42 -23.04 -3.05
C MET A 289 29.07 -23.72 -2.90
N ASN A 290 27.95 -23.01 -3.10
CA ASN A 290 26.63 -23.62 -3.07
C ASN A 290 26.31 -24.29 -4.42
N THR A 291 27.05 -25.37 -4.72
CA THR A 291 27.01 -26.08 -6.01
C THR A 291 25.63 -26.61 -6.35
N GLU A 292 24.83 -26.99 -5.36
CA GLU A 292 23.44 -27.43 -5.51
C GLU A 292 22.53 -26.27 -5.93
N HIS A 293 22.66 -25.10 -5.29
CA HIS A 293 21.90 -23.92 -5.69
C HIS A 293 22.29 -23.42 -7.09
N VAL A 294 23.58 -23.45 -7.43
CA VAL A 294 24.08 -23.11 -8.78
C VAL A 294 23.54 -24.09 -9.83
N ARG A 295 23.50 -25.39 -9.51
CA ARG A 295 22.90 -26.42 -10.39
C ARG A 295 21.42 -26.18 -10.61
N GLN A 296 20.64 -25.99 -9.53
CA GLN A 296 19.21 -25.71 -9.62
C GLN A 296 18.92 -24.46 -10.48
N GLN A 297 19.70 -23.39 -10.32
CA GLN A 297 19.55 -22.18 -11.15
C GLN A 297 19.88 -22.41 -12.64
N LEU A 298 20.84 -23.28 -12.95
CA LEU A 298 21.24 -23.61 -14.32
C LEU A 298 20.27 -24.59 -14.99
N ASP A 299 19.65 -25.50 -14.23
CA ASP A 299 18.70 -26.51 -14.75
C ASP A 299 17.36 -25.90 -15.18
N HIS A 300 17.01 -24.71 -14.68
CA HIS A 300 15.81 -23.96 -15.11
C HIS A 300 15.99 -23.31 -16.50
N ARG A 301 17.17 -23.43 -17.14
CA ARG A 301 17.38 -23.02 -18.54
C ARG A 301 17.10 -24.18 -19.50
N PRO A 302 16.19 -24.02 -20.48
CA PRO A 302 16.00 -25.02 -21.52
C PRO A 302 17.31 -25.23 -22.30
N GLY A 303 17.89 -26.43 -22.21
CA GLY A 303 19.09 -26.83 -22.98
C GLY A 303 20.43 -26.81 -22.24
N ALA A 304 20.47 -26.61 -20.91
CA ALA A 304 21.69 -26.77 -20.12
C ALA A 304 22.01 -28.26 -19.88
N ARG A 305 23.11 -28.76 -20.46
CA ARG A 305 23.66 -30.10 -20.14
C ARG A 305 24.49 -30.04 -18.85
N GLU A 306 24.43 -31.11 -18.04
CA GLU A 306 25.19 -31.28 -16.79
C GLU A 306 26.70 -30.98 -16.93
N ASP A 307 27.31 -31.24 -18.09
CA ASP A 307 28.74 -30.97 -18.37
C ASP A 307 29.13 -29.49 -18.29
N ARG A 308 28.19 -28.54 -18.50
CA ARG A 308 28.51 -27.10 -18.47
C ARG A 308 28.73 -26.58 -17.05
N SER A 309 28.02 -27.11 -16.06
CA SER A 309 28.10 -26.64 -14.67
C SER A 309 29.47 -26.95 -14.06
N GLY A 310 30.05 -28.12 -14.34
CA GLY A 310 31.39 -28.49 -13.89
C GLY A 310 32.49 -27.59 -14.46
N ALA A 311 32.45 -27.31 -15.76
CA ALA A 311 33.42 -26.43 -16.41
C ALA A 311 33.32 -24.97 -15.90
N LEU A 312 32.10 -24.47 -15.67
CA LEU A 312 31.87 -23.15 -15.09
C LEU A 312 32.45 -23.02 -13.68
N LEU A 313 32.22 -24.01 -12.81
CA LEU A 313 32.76 -24.04 -11.46
C LEU A 313 34.30 -24.18 -11.44
N ALA A 314 34.87 -24.96 -12.35
CA ALA A 314 36.32 -25.08 -12.49
C ALA A 314 36.94 -23.73 -12.86
N ARG A 315 36.36 -23.01 -13.83
CA ARG A 315 36.82 -21.67 -14.23
C ARG A 315 36.65 -20.64 -13.12
N ALA A 316 35.51 -20.65 -12.42
CA ALA A 316 35.28 -19.76 -11.28
C ALA A 316 36.34 -19.97 -10.19
N ASN A 317 36.73 -21.23 -9.95
CA ASN A 317 37.81 -21.55 -9.01
C ASN A 317 39.18 -21.01 -9.44
N GLU A 318 39.50 -21.02 -10.73
CA GLU A 318 40.76 -20.44 -11.23
C GLU A 318 40.78 -18.91 -11.11
N ILE A 319 39.67 -18.23 -11.45
CA ILE A 319 39.53 -16.78 -11.24
C ILE A 319 39.70 -16.46 -9.75
N ARG A 320 39.06 -17.25 -8.88
CA ARG A 320 39.16 -17.11 -7.44
C ARG A 320 40.61 -17.25 -6.96
N LYS A 321 41.34 -18.27 -7.40
CA LYS A 321 42.76 -18.45 -7.07
C LYS A 321 43.60 -17.26 -7.54
N ALA A 322 43.34 -16.72 -8.73
CA ALA A 322 44.03 -15.54 -9.25
C ALA A 322 43.80 -14.31 -8.36
N TRP A 323 42.56 -14.04 -7.95
CA TRP A 323 42.24 -12.94 -7.02
C TRP A 323 42.87 -13.12 -5.64
N TRP A 324 42.88 -14.34 -5.11
CA TRP A 324 43.55 -14.65 -3.85
C TRP A 324 45.06 -14.40 -3.94
N ALA A 325 45.72 -14.94 -4.97
CA ALA A 325 47.15 -14.76 -5.16
C ALA A 325 47.51 -13.28 -5.26
N PHE A 326 46.73 -12.50 -6.01
CA PHE A 326 46.91 -11.06 -6.12
C PHE A 326 46.80 -10.34 -4.77
N GLY A 327 45.80 -10.66 -3.95
CA GLY A 327 45.62 -10.05 -2.62
C GLY A 327 46.79 -10.27 -1.66
N PHE A 328 47.55 -11.36 -1.83
CA PHE A 328 48.73 -11.71 -1.04
C PHE A 328 50.06 -11.45 -1.77
N ASN A 329 50.07 -10.65 -2.84
CA ASN A 329 51.27 -10.37 -3.66
C ASN A 329 52.01 -11.64 -4.13
N SER A 330 51.26 -12.71 -4.41
CA SER A 330 51.77 -13.98 -4.91
C SER A 330 51.62 -14.06 -6.43
N ASN A 331 52.32 -15.01 -7.06
CA ASN A 331 52.25 -15.21 -8.51
C ASN A 331 50.83 -15.56 -8.95
N VAL A 332 50.29 -14.76 -9.87
CA VAL A 332 48.97 -14.96 -10.47
C VAL A 332 48.99 -16.17 -11.41
N THR A 333 47.91 -16.95 -11.43
CA THR A 333 47.75 -18.05 -12.38
C THR A 333 47.84 -17.54 -13.82
N PRO A 334 48.72 -18.11 -14.67
CA PRO A 334 48.84 -17.69 -16.07
C PRO A 334 47.50 -17.78 -16.80
N GLY A 335 47.15 -16.75 -17.57
CA GLY A 335 45.92 -16.69 -18.36
C GLY A 335 44.72 -16.03 -17.64
N TYR A 336 44.90 -15.55 -16.42
CA TYR A 336 43.87 -14.83 -15.64
C TYR A 336 44.26 -13.39 -15.29
N GLU A 337 45.29 -12.84 -15.94
CA GLU A 337 45.80 -11.48 -15.71
C GLU A 337 44.71 -10.43 -15.91
N ALA A 338 43.87 -10.59 -16.94
CA ALA A 338 42.75 -9.68 -17.23
C ALA A 338 41.73 -9.59 -16.08
N TYR A 339 41.54 -10.66 -15.29
CA TYR A 339 40.65 -10.65 -14.12
C TYR A 339 41.26 -9.92 -12.93
N VAL A 340 42.59 -9.94 -12.80
CA VAL A 340 43.31 -9.19 -11.79
C VAL A 340 43.33 -7.70 -12.14
N GLU A 341 43.64 -7.36 -13.39
CA GLU A 341 43.59 -5.98 -13.89
C GLU A 341 42.20 -5.36 -13.71
N ALA A 342 41.14 -6.11 -14.06
CA ALA A 342 39.76 -5.66 -13.86
C ALA A 342 39.45 -5.39 -12.37
N LEU A 343 39.94 -6.24 -11.46
CA LEU A 343 39.74 -6.06 -10.02
C LEU A 343 40.49 -4.84 -9.48
N GLN A 344 41.69 -4.56 -10.00
CA GLN A 344 42.45 -3.36 -9.65
C GLN A 344 41.76 -2.08 -10.11
N VAL A 345 41.22 -2.06 -11.34
CA VAL A 345 40.39 -0.95 -11.83
C VAL A 345 39.16 -0.75 -10.93
N CYS A 346 38.50 -1.84 -10.52
CA CYS A 346 37.37 -1.76 -9.59
C CYS A 346 37.78 -1.19 -8.23
N TYR A 347 38.95 -1.56 -7.69
CA TYR A 347 39.47 -0.99 -6.45
C TYR A 347 39.64 0.52 -6.54
N ASP A 348 40.20 1.02 -7.64
CA ASP A 348 40.35 2.47 -7.86
C ASP A 348 39.00 3.20 -7.88
N ILE A 349 37.98 2.59 -8.50
CA ILE A 349 36.63 3.15 -8.50
C ILE A 349 36.02 3.09 -7.09
N TYR A 350 36.22 1.99 -6.36
CA TYR A 350 35.74 1.84 -4.98
C TYR A 350 36.31 2.93 -4.08
N ARG A 351 37.63 3.18 -4.16
CA ARG A 351 38.30 4.22 -3.39
C ARG A 351 37.75 5.61 -3.70
N LYS A 352 37.54 5.94 -4.99
CA LYS A 352 36.92 7.22 -5.39
C LYS A 352 35.50 7.37 -4.83
N ARG A 353 34.70 6.30 -4.88
CA ARG A 353 33.33 6.27 -4.34
C ARG A 353 33.30 6.43 -2.82
N TYR A 354 34.24 5.80 -2.12
CA TYR A 354 34.43 5.98 -0.67
C TYR A 354 34.77 7.43 -0.32
N GLU A 355 35.71 8.04 -1.04
CA GLU A 355 36.11 9.43 -0.80
C GLU A 355 34.95 10.42 -1.04
N ASP A 356 34.18 10.22 -2.10
CA ASP A 356 32.99 11.03 -2.39
C ASP A 356 31.93 10.89 -1.29
N GLN A 357 31.60 9.65 -0.90
CA GLN A 357 30.70 9.36 0.21
C GLN A 357 31.16 10.07 1.48
N ARG A 358 32.42 9.88 1.88
CA ARG A 358 32.98 10.48 3.09
C ARG A 358 32.85 12.00 3.07
N ARG A 359 33.19 12.65 1.95
CA ARG A 359 33.07 14.10 1.78
C ARG A 359 31.61 14.57 1.95
N LEU A 360 30.65 13.87 1.37
CA LEU A 360 29.23 14.23 1.44
C LEU A 360 28.65 14.07 2.84
N LEU A 361 29.00 12.97 3.52
CA LEU A 361 28.51 12.70 4.87
C LEU A 361 29.12 13.68 5.88
N THR A 362 30.44 13.90 5.85
CA THR A 362 31.11 14.81 6.79
C THR A 362 30.69 16.27 6.60
N SER A 363 30.33 16.68 5.38
CA SER A 363 29.89 18.05 5.12
C SER A 363 28.41 18.32 5.46
N GLY A 364 27.61 17.29 5.74
CA GLY A 364 26.16 17.40 5.94
C GLY A 364 25.37 17.75 4.66
N LEU A 365 26.05 17.91 3.52
CA LEU A 365 25.43 18.30 2.24
C LEU A 365 24.45 17.24 1.74
N PHE A 366 24.70 15.96 2.06
CA PHE A 366 23.80 14.87 1.68
C PHE A 366 22.43 15.00 2.34
N ALA A 367 22.39 15.10 3.67
CA ALA A 367 21.14 15.19 4.42
C ALA A 367 20.34 16.46 4.04
N GLN A 368 21.03 17.61 3.93
CA GLN A 368 20.41 18.86 3.51
C GLN A 368 19.86 18.78 2.08
N GLY A 369 20.64 18.23 1.15
CA GLY A 369 20.24 18.07 -0.25
C GLY A 369 19.05 17.13 -0.40
N ALA A 370 19.03 16.02 0.34
CA ALA A 370 17.93 15.06 0.36
C ALA A 370 16.64 15.70 0.89
N ALA A 371 16.71 16.36 2.06
CA ALA A 371 15.56 17.02 2.67
C ALA A 371 15.01 18.15 1.78
N THR A 372 15.88 18.92 1.14
CA THR A 372 15.49 19.99 0.19
C THR A 372 14.79 19.41 -1.04
N ALA A 373 15.28 18.30 -1.59
CA ALA A 373 14.66 17.66 -2.73
C ALA A 373 13.29 17.07 -2.36
N LEU A 374 13.16 16.42 -1.20
CA LEU A 374 11.91 15.88 -0.67
C LEU A 374 10.84 16.97 -0.50
N ALA A 375 11.20 18.12 0.06
CA ALA A 375 10.29 19.26 0.21
C ALA A 375 9.73 19.80 -1.12
N GLN A 376 10.42 19.55 -2.24
CA GLN A 376 9.97 19.94 -3.58
C GLN A 376 9.09 18.89 -4.27
N MET A 377 8.90 17.72 -3.66
CA MET A 377 8.12 16.59 -4.19
C MET A 377 6.82 16.42 -3.38
N PRO A 378 5.73 17.09 -3.76
CA PRO A 378 4.51 17.16 -2.93
C PRO A 378 3.79 15.81 -2.75
N THR A 379 4.06 14.85 -3.64
CA THR A 379 3.46 13.51 -3.61
C THR A 379 4.35 12.47 -2.93
N ALA A 380 5.61 12.81 -2.60
CA ALA A 380 6.56 11.90 -1.96
C ALA A 380 6.27 11.79 -0.46
N GLN A 381 5.22 11.02 -0.14
CA GLN A 381 4.71 10.87 1.22
C GLN A 381 5.34 9.70 1.97
N THR A 382 6.09 8.84 1.29
CA THR A 382 6.76 7.69 1.90
C THR A 382 8.27 7.88 1.89
N LEU A 383 8.89 7.77 3.06
CA LEU A 383 10.33 7.82 3.24
C LEU A 383 10.81 6.53 3.88
N THR A 384 11.77 5.87 3.24
CA THR A 384 12.38 4.63 3.73
C THR A 384 13.85 4.84 4.01
N PHE A 385 14.36 4.25 5.08
CA PHE A 385 15.77 4.10 5.35
C PHE A 385 16.09 2.61 5.44
N GLY A 386 17.14 2.16 4.78
CA GLY A 386 17.57 0.79 4.98
C GLY A 386 18.96 0.46 4.45
N ASP A 387 19.61 -0.49 5.12
CA ASP A 387 20.88 -1.09 4.66
C ASP A 387 20.64 -2.43 3.92
N ARG A 388 19.42 -2.95 4.06
CA ARG A 388 18.88 -4.03 3.24
C ARG A 388 18.17 -3.39 2.07
N SER A 389 18.72 -3.57 0.89
CA SER A 389 17.92 -3.38 -0.30
C SER A 389 16.82 -4.43 -0.27
N CYS A 390 15.59 -4.02 0.05
CA CYS A 390 14.37 -4.81 -0.17
C CYS A 390 14.28 -5.28 -1.65
N PHE A 391 15.02 -4.59 -2.51
CA PHE A 391 15.27 -4.86 -3.91
C PHE A 391 16.60 -5.56 -4.21
N ASN A 392 17.13 -6.41 -3.32
CA ASN A 392 18.24 -7.31 -3.68
C ASN A 392 17.92 -8.11 -4.97
N PHE A 393 16.63 -8.36 -5.26
CA PHE A 393 16.13 -8.94 -6.51
C PHE A 393 16.15 -7.98 -7.72
N LEU A 394 16.01 -6.66 -7.51
CA LEU A 394 16.03 -5.63 -8.57
C LEU A 394 17.33 -4.84 -8.59
N ARG A 395 18.45 -5.38 -8.06
CA ARG A 395 19.77 -4.79 -8.31
C ARG A 395 19.94 -4.64 -9.82
N ARG A 396 19.74 -3.41 -10.31
CA ARG A 396 19.76 -3.06 -11.72
C ARG A 396 21.10 -3.48 -12.30
N GLY A 397 21.14 -4.63 -12.96
CA GLY A 397 22.27 -5.09 -13.75
C GLY A 397 23.28 -6.00 -13.05
N SER A 398 23.14 -6.36 -11.76
CA SER A 398 23.99 -7.43 -11.20
C SER A 398 23.46 -8.77 -11.68
N LYS A 399 23.88 -9.15 -12.88
CA LYS A 399 23.62 -10.49 -13.40
C LYS A 399 24.30 -11.51 -12.49
N PRO A 400 23.75 -12.73 -12.35
CA PRO A 400 24.44 -13.80 -11.66
C PRO A 400 25.88 -13.94 -12.16
N TRP A 401 26.83 -14.27 -11.28
CA TRP A 401 28.25 -14.29 -11.63
C TRP A 401 28.54 -15.13 -12.87
N TYR A 402 27.81 -16.25 -13.06
CA TYR A 402 27.97 -17.14 -14.21
C TYR A 402 27.55 -16.52 -15.55
N GLU A 403 26.72 -15.47 -15.56
CA GLU A 403 26.35 -14.77 -16.80
C GLU A 403 27.36 -13.71 -17.23
N VAL A 404 28.23 -13.27 -16.31
CA VAL A 404 29.21 -12.22 -16.55
C VAL A 404 30.64 -12.69 -16.40
N MET A 405 30.86 -13.95 -16.00
CA MET A 405 32.19 -14.53 -15.75
C MET A 405 33.09 -14.46 -16.99
N ASP A 406 32.54 -14.52 -18.20
CA ASP A 406 33.32 -14.39 -19.45
C ASP A 406 33.89 -12.98 -19.68
N ASN A 407 33.42 -11.99 -18.94
CA ASN A 407 33.86 -10.61 -19.05
C ASN A 407 34.50 -10.17 -17.71
N PRO A 408 35.85 -10.13 -17.62
CA PRO A 408 36.56 -9.76 -16.41
C PRO A 408 36.07 -8.45 -15.76
N THR A 409 35.83 -7.42 -16.57
CA THR A 409 35.36 -6.11 -16.09
C THR A 409 33.95 -6.19 -15.51
N LYS A 410 33.00 -6.85 -16.20
CA LYS A 410 31.63 -6.99 -15.70
C LYS A 410 31.58 -7.84 -14.43
N LEU A 411 32.38 -8.90 -14.36
CA LEU A 411 32.51 -9.72 -13.16
C LEU A 411 33.06 -8.89 -11.99
N ALA A 412 34.15 -8.15 -12.19
CA ALA A 412 34.73 -7.31 -11.13
C ALA A 412 33.75 -6.19 -10.69
N MET A 413 32.99 -5.61 -11.63
CA MET A 413 32.01 -4.54 -11.33
C MET A 413 30.81 -5.04 -10.50
N ASN A 414 30.46 -6.33 -10.58
CA ASN A 414 29.43 -6.91 -9.70
C ASN A 414 29.80 -6.78 -8.20
N TYR A 415 31.10 -6.71 -7.91
CA TYR A 415 31.65 -6.59 -6.56
C TYR A 415 32.02 -5.14 -6.19
N LEU A 416 31.54 -4.13 -6.93
CA LEU A 416 31.76 -2.71 -6.63
C LEU A 416 30.67 -2.10 -5.71
N ASN A 417 29.71 -2.92 -5.29
CA ASN A 417 28.53 -2.45 -4.58
C ASN A 417 28.85 -2.08 -3.12
N PRO A 418 28.22 -1.01 -2.58
CA PRO A 418 28.28 -0.74 -1.14
C PRO A 418 27.58 -1.88 -0.39
N PHE A 419 27.92 -2.08 0.88
CA PHE A 419 27.34 -3.12 1.72
C PHE A 419 26.62 -2.60 2.94
N GLY A 420 25.68 -3.41 3.44
CA GLY A 420 25.02 -3.22 4.73
C GLY A 420 25.80 -3.86 5.86
N THR A 421 25.20 -3.91 7.06
CA THR A 421 25.85 -4.53 8.23
C THR A 421 26.08 -6.02 8.02
N TRP A 422 25.14 -6.72 7.37
CA TRP A 422 25.27 -8.16 7.13
C TRP A 422 26.55 -8.50 6.36
N GLU A 423 26.78 -7.86 5.20
CA GLU A 423 27.96 -8.21 4.42
C GLU A 423 29.25 -7.71 5.10
N ALA A 424 29.19 -6.61 5.85
CA ALA A 424 30.32 -6.18 6.69
C ALA A 424 30.70 -7.25 7.72
N GLU A 425 29.71 -7.79 8.45
CA GLU A 425 29.92 -8.82 9.47
C GLU A 425 30.44 -10.13 8.86
N VAL A 426 29.86 -10.57 7.72
CA VAL A 426 30.34 -11.75 6.98
C VAL A 426 31.79 -11.58 6.53
N MET A 427 32.20 -10.35 6.19
CA MET A 427 33.58 -10.04 5.82
C MET A 427 34.50 -9.77 7.03
N GLY A 428 34.00 -9.84 8.25
CA GLY A 428 34.77 -9.61 9.47
C GLY A 428 35.04 -8.13 9.79
N PHE A 429 34.28 -7.21 9.20
CA PHE A 429 34.39 -5.78 9.46
C PHE A 429 33.37 -5.30 10.51
N SER A 430 33.71 -4.19 11.16
CA SER A 430 32.75 -3.43 11.95
C SER A 430 31.75 -2.71 11.05
N SER A 431 30.53 -2.48 11.52
CA SER A 431 29.56 -1.68 10.77
C SER A 431 29.98 -0.21 10.73
N GLU A 432 30.00 0.38 9.52
CA GLU A 432 30.23 1.81 9.26
C GLU A 432 28.96 2.48 8.69
N LEU A 433 27.77 1.93 8.98
CA LEU A 433 26.52 2.52 8.48
C LEU A 433 26.37 3.97 8.96
N PRO A 434 25.97 4.90 8.07
CA PRO A 434 25.74 6.31 8.39
C PRO A 434 24.35 6.48 9.03
N MET A 435 24.17 5.92 10.22
CA MET A 435 22.90 5.88 10.95
C MET A 435 22.39 7.28 11.32
N ASN A 436 23.30 8.24 11.51
CA ASN A 436 23.00 9.65 11.72
C ASN A 436 22.14 10.26 10.60
N LEU A 437 22.21 9.76 9.36
CA LEU A 437 21.38 10.24 8.26
C LEU A 437 19.88 10.14 8.54
N VAL A 438 19.45 9.12 9.28
CA VAL A 438 18.03 8.95 9.65
C VAL A 438 17.57 10.17 10.43
N VAL A 439 18.31 10.52 11.48
CA VAL A 439 17.99 11.61 12.38
C VAL A 439 18.18 12.98 11.72
N GLU A 440 19.26 13.16 10.94
CA GLU A 440 19.57 14.41 10.24
C GLU A 440 18.53 14.76 9.17
N ILE A 441 18.16 13.79 8.33
CA ILE A 441 17.17 14.01 7.26
C ILE A 441 15.81 14.28 7.90
N LEU A 442 15.33 13.40 8.79
CA LEU A 442 14.03 13.56 9.44
C LEU A 442 13.96 14.88 10.24
N GLY A 443 15.06 15.26 10.91
CA GLY A 443 15.18 16.52 11.64
C GLY A 443 15.10 17.77 10.78
N ALA A 444 15.44 17.69 9.49
CA ALA A 444 15.42 18.82 8.56
C ALA A 444 14.06 19.02 7.87
N LEU A 445 13.27 17.96 7.69
CA LEU A 445 12.01 17.98 6.92
C LEU A 445 10.98 19.01 7.42
N PRO A 446 10.69 19.15 8.73
CA PRO A 446 9.67 20.08 9.21
C PRO A 446 9.95 21.54 8.84
N LYS A 447 11.22 21.94 8.90
CA LYS A 447 11.65 23.32 8.56
C LYS A 447 11.44 23.65 7.09
N LEU A 448 11.46 22.62 6.24
CA LEU A 448 11.32 22.73 4.79
C LEU A 448 9.88 22.48 4.33
N GLY A 449 8.97 22.10 5.22
CA GLY A 449 7.56 21.83 4.89
C GLY A 449 7.34 20.57 4.06
N ALA A 450 8.22 19.57 4.15
CA ALA A 450 8.04 18.30 3.46
C ALA A 450 6.93 17.47 4.15
N ALA A 451 5.98 16.94 3.37
CA ALA A 451 4.80 16.23 3.86
C ALA A 451 4.98 14.70 3.86
N VAL A 452 5.87 14.19 4.72
CA VAL A 452 6.04 12.74 4.89
C VAL A 452 4.93 12.20 5.79
N LYS A 453 4.23 11.16 5.32
CA LYS A 453 3.17 10.46 6.06
C LYS A 453 3.58 9.07 6.51
N ASN A 454 4.39 8.37 5.72
CA ASN A 454 4.80 7.00 5.99
C ASN A 454 6.31 6.96 6.18
N LEU A 455 6.75 6.49 7.33
CA LEU A 455 8.16 6.29 7.65
C LEU A 455 8.46 4.80 7.80
N ASN A 456 9.44 4.31 7.04
CA ASN A 456 9.97 2.96 7.21
C ASN A 456 11.48 3.00 7.50
N ILE A 457 11.91 2.22 8.48
CA ILE A 457 13.31 2.06 8.85
C ILE A 457 13.55 0.55 8.92
N ASP A 458 14.38 0.01 8.02
CA ASP A 458 14.72 -1.42 7.94
C ASP A 458 16.24 -1.60 7.96
N ILE A 459 16.78 -1.93 9.13
CA ILE A 459 18.21 -1.91 9.40
C ILE A 459 18.68 -3.27 9.91
N SER A 460 19.85 -3.69 9.43
CA SER A 460 20.56 -4.86 9.92
C SER A 460 21.54 -4.48 11.03
N GLY A 461 21.52 -5.26 12.10
CA GLY A 461 22.45 -5.16 13.22
C GLY A 461 22.13 -4.03 14.21
N ALA A 462 22.82 -4.08 15.34
CA ALA A 462 22.67 -3.17 16.47
C ALA A 462 23.84 -2.18 16.61
N ALA A 463 24.71 -2.12 15.60
CA ALA A 463 25.90 -1.27 15.64
C ALA A 463 25.54 0.21 15.40
N ASN A 464 26.33 1.11 15.99
CA ASN A 464 26.20 2.57 15.82
C ASN A 464 24.82 3.15 16.20
N MET A 465 24.06 2.45 17.04
CA MET A 465 22.72 2.90 17.47
C MET A 465 22.76 4.20 18.27
N SER A 466 23.88 4.54 18.92
CA SER A 466 24.07 5.84 19.56
C SER A 466 23.87 7.03 18.62
N GLN A 467 24.01 6.85 17.31
CA GLN A 467 23.73 7.87 16.30
C GLN A 467 22.22 8.13 16.08
N PHE A 468 21.34 7.26 16.59
CA PHE A 468 19.90 7.51 16.62
C PHE A 468 19.49 8.50 17.70
N VAL A 469 20.34 8.73 18.72
CA VAL A 469 20.04 9.65 19.81
C VAL A 469 20.00 11.07 19.24
N PRO A 470 18.81 11.71 19.16
CA PRO A 470 18.72 13.00 18.53
C PRO A 470 19.26 14.09 19.46
N GLU A 471 19.99 15.05 18.89
CA GLU A 471 20.27 16.30 19.59
C GLU A 471 18.97 17.01 19.97
N LEU A 472 18.97 17.82 21.03
CA LEU A 472 17.76 18.46 21.57
C LEU A 472 16.93 19.18 20.50
N GLN A 473 17.58 19.95 19.62
CA GLN A 473 16.89 20.69 18.57
C GLN A 473 16.36 19.78 17.46
N VAL A 474 17.06 18.69 17.15
CA VAL A 474 16.60 17.69 16.20
C VAL A 474 15.41 16.93 16.78
N GLY A 475 15.46 16.54 18.05
CA GLY A 475 14.36 15.89 18.76
C GLY A 475 13.07 16.70 18.71
N ARG A 476 13.14 18.02 18.91
CA ARG A 476 11.98 18.93 18.74
C ARG A 476 11.41 18.89 17.32
N ASN A 477 12.27 18.88 16.30
CA ASN A 477 11.80 18.79 14.92
C ASN A 477 11.17 17.42 14.64
N LEU A 478 11.72 16.32 15.18
CA LEU A 478 11.13 15.00 15.06
C LEU A 478 9.71 14.94 15.63
N THR A 479 9.45 15.62 16.77
CA THR A 479 8.09 15.72 17.31
C THR A 479 7.14 16.49 16.40
N ILE A 480 7.62 17.54 15.70
CA ILE A 480 6.82 18.26 14.70
C ILE A 480 6.54 17.36 13.49
N LEU A 481 7.54 16.61 13.03
CA LEU A 481 7.37 15.63 11.94
C LEU A 481 6.36 14.56 12.32
N ALA A 482 6.42 14.07 13.57
CA ALA A 482 5.54 13.03 14.07
C ALA A 482 4.06 13.37 13.91
N GLN A 483 3.68 14.65 14.05
CA GLN A 483 2.30 15.14 13.87
C GLN A 483 1.77 14.97 12.43
N GLN A 484 2.64 14.75 11.45
CA GLN A 484 2.28 14.56 10.04
C GLN A 484 2.29 13.08 9.63
N LEU A 485 2.85 12.20 10.46
CA LEU A 485 2.95 10.77 10.19
C LEU A 485 1.62 10.08 10.45
N SER A 486 1.19 9.26 9.49
CA SER A 486 0.09 8.29 9.65
C SER A 486 0.61 6.89 9.92
N SER A 487 1.81 6.54 9.44
CA SER A 487 2.37 5.19 9.59
C SER A 487 3.86 5.23 9.92
N ILE A 488 4.27 4.37 10.86
CA ILE A 488 5.66 4.14 11.19
C ILE A 488 5.97 2.65 11.28
N SER A 489 7.04 2.24 10.61
CA SER A 489 7.60 0.89 10.63
C SER A 489 9.07 0.97 10.98
N VAL A 490 9.48 0.36 12.10
CA VAL A 490 10.88 0.24 12.51
C VAL A 490 11.21 -1.23 12.68
N ARG A 491 12.10 -1.72 11.82
CA ARG A 491 12.66 -3.06 11.86
C ARG A 491 14.16 -2.96 12.05
N ILE A 492 14.63 -3.55 13.14
CA ILE A 492 16.06 -3.73 13.38
C ILE A 492 16.29 -5.20 13.63
N GLN A 493 17.00 -5.85 12.73
CA GLN A 493 17.18 -7.29 12.77
C GLN A 493 18.65 -7.68 12.87
N ARG A 494 18.98 -8.63 13.74
CA ARG A 494 20.34 -9.01 14.07
C ARG A 494 20.70 -10.28 13.33
N PHE A 495 21.65 -10.19 12.41
CA PHE A 495 22.14 -11.37 11.73
C PHE A 495 23.29 -12.02 12.50
N VAL A 496 22.94 -12.84 13.49
CA VAL A 496 23.76 -13.98 13.94
C VAL A 496 25.24 -13.67 14.25
N ASP A 497 25.51 -13.27 15.49
CA ASP A 497 26.65 -13.84 16.21
C ASP A 497 26.14 -14.26 17.59
N ARG A 498 25.91 -15.57 17.77
CA ARG A 498 25.45 -16.17 19.03
C ARG A 498 26.45 -15.94 20.17
N ASN A 499 27.68 -15.52 19.85
CA ASN A 499 28.77 -15.39 20.82
C ASN A 499 29.04 -13.95 21.31
N ARG A 500 28.36 -12.92 20.76
CA ARG A 500 28.51 -11.52 21.24
C ARG A 500 27.35 -11.13 22.17
N THR A 501 27.55 -11.31 23.46
CA THR A 501 26.54 -11.25 24.53
C THR A 501 26.21 -9.84 25.08
N SER A 502 26.71 -8.74 24.50
CA SER A 502 26.63 -7.41 25.16
C SER A 502 25.86 -6.30 24.42
N ALA A 503 25.32 -6.52 23.22
CA ALA A 503 24.72 -5.46 22.38
C ALA A 503 23.22 -5.12 22.58
N PRO A 504 22.31 -6.01 23.05
CA PRO A 504 20.86 -5.74 22.99
C PRO A 504 20.37 -4.59 23.90
N VAL A 505 20.92 -4.49 25.13
CA VAL A 505 20.49 -3.48 26.10
C VAL A 505 20.87 -2.06 25.66
N GLN A 506 22.10 -1.86 25.19
CA GLN A 506 22.58 -0.54 24.74
C GLN A 506 21.80 -0.06 23.51
N MET A 507 21.53 -0.94 22.55
CA MET A 507 20.71 -0.64 21.39
C MET A 507 19.33 -0.10 21.79
N ALA A 508 18.68 -0.75 22.75
CA ALA A 508 17.36 -0.34 23.20
C ALA A 508 17.40 1.00 23.95
N ILE A 509 18.46 1.26 24.73
CA ILE A 509 18.70 2.57 25.36
C ILE A 509 18.89 3.66 24.30
N ASP A 510 19.68 3.40 23.26
CA ASP A 510 20.03 4.39 22.26
C ASP A 510 18.87 4.74 21.32
N ILE A 511 18.01 3.76 20.99
CA ILE A 511 16.87 4.00 20.10
C ILE A 511 15.68 4.64 20.83
N TYR A 512 15.59 4.45 22.15
CA TYR A 512 14.44 4.90 22.92
C TYR A 512 14.15 6.40 22.79
N PRO A 513 15.14 7.33 22.89
CA PRO A 513 14.90 8.76 22.68
C PRO A 513 14.29 9.09 21.32
N PHE A 514 14.77 8.43 20.25
CA PHE A 514 14.22 8.60 18.90
C PHE A 514 12.76 8.13 18.82
N LEU A 515 12.48 6.92 19.30
CA LEU A 515 11.12 6.37 19.30
C LEU A 515 10.18 7.21 20.17
N SER A 516 10.66 7.66 21.33
CA SER A 516 9.89 8.53 22.22
C SER A 516 9.54 9.87 21.57
N ALA A 517 10.39 10.41 20.68
CA ALA A 517 10.11 11.66 19.99
C ALA A 517 9.10 11.46 18.84
N ILE A 518 9.20 10.36 18.10
CA ILE A 518 8.41 10.13 16.89
C ILE A 518 7.08 9.42 17.12
N LEU A 519 6.93 8.69 18.23
CA LEU A 519 5.70 8.01 18.63
C LEU A 519 4.82 8.86 19.56
N ASP A 520 5.30 10.02 20.02
CA ASP A 520 4.57 10.95 20.87
C ASP A 520 3.65 11.89 20.06
N THR A 521 2.72 11.28 19.32
CA THR A 521 1.76 11.97 18.45
C THR A 521 0.41 11.23 18.46
N ASP A 522 -0.68 11.94 18.18
CA ASP A 522 -2.02 11.38 18.00
C ASP A 522 -2.34 11.06 16.53
N SER A 523 -1.51 11.47 15.58
CA SER A 523 -1.73 11.31 14.14
C SER A 523 -1.51 9.88 13.60
N LEU A 524 -0.80 9.03 14.34
CA LEU A 524 -0.42 7.70 13.89
C LEU A 524 -1.62 6.75 13.85
N GLU A 525 -1.82 6.13 12.70
CA GLU A 525 -2.80 5.07 12.43
C GLU A 525 -2.15 3.68 12.51
N ASP A 526 -0.89 3.55 12.07
CA ASP A 526 -0.19 2.27 12.04
C ASP A 526 1.19 2.36 12.71
N ILE A 527 1.45 1.45 13.65
CA ILE A 527 2.75 1.30 14.31
C ILE A 527 3.22 -0.15 14.16
N PHE A 528 4.38 -0.34 13.52
CA PHE A 528 5.07 -1.63 13.47
C PHE A 528 6.48 -1.48 14.05
N LEU A 529 6.77 -2.18 15.14
CA LEU A 529 8.09 -2.24 15.75
C LEU A 529 8.56 -3.70 15.81
N TYR A 530 9.74 -3.95 15.25
CA TYR A 530 10.41 -5.24 15.26
C TYR A 530 11.85 -5.05 15.69
N PHE A 531 12.24 -5.68 16.80
CA PHE A 531 13.61 -5.63 17.32
C PHE A 531 14.11 -7.03 17.58
N ASP A 532 14.99 -7.53 16.73
CA ASP A 532 15.49 -8.89 16.88
C ASP A 532 16.32 -9.06 18.17
N GLN A 533 15.93 -10.02 19.01
CA GLN A 533 16.60 -10.42 20.27
C GLN A 533 16.74 -9.34 21.35
N VAL A 534 16.06 -8.20 21.25
CA VAL A 534 16.09 -7.18 22.33
C VAL A 534 15.39 -7.67 23.61
N GLY A 535 14.49 -8.66 23.50
CA GLY A 535 13.79 -9.24 24.63
C GLY A 535 14.33 -10.57 25.16
N THR A 536 15.41 -11.16 24.61
CA THR A 536 15.85 -12.52 24.99
C THR A 536 16.81 -12.58 26.18
N ASP A 537 17.35 -11.43 26.62
CA ASP A 537 18.38 -11.37 27.67
C ASP A 537 17.81 -11.38 29.11
N GLY A 538 16.53 -11.73 29.27
CA GLY A 538 15.85 -11.81 30.56
C GLY A 538 15.64 -10.43 31.22
N PRO A 539 15.67 -10.34 32.57
CA PRO A 539 15.22 -9.15 33.33
C PRO A 539 16.10 -7.91 33.17
N ARG A 540 17.19 -7.97 32.41
CA ARG A 540 18.06 -6.82 32.12
C ARG A 540 17.63 -6.02 30.89
N SER A 541 16.67 -6.53 30.12
CA SER A 541 16.16 -5.84 28.94
C SER A 541 15.36 -4.60 29.36
N PRO A 542 15.57 -3.42 28.75
CA PRO A 542 14.80 -2.23 29.11
C PRO A 542 13.34 -2.36 28.65
N SER A 543 12.42 -1.80 29.42
CA SER A 543 11.01 -1.76 29.02
C SER A 543 10.75 -0.68 27.96
N PHE A 544 9.98 -1.05 26.94
CA PHE A 544 9.41 -0.12 25.97
C PHE A 544 7.99 0.35 26.33
N GLY A 545 7.41 -0.14 27.44
CA GLY A 545 6.05 0.18 27.86
C GLY A 545 5.77 1.67 27.97
N PRO A 546 6.70 2.49 28.48
CA PRO A 546 6.47 3.92 28.58
C PRO A 546 6.34 4.63 27.22
N LEU A 547 6.75 4.02 26.10
CA LEU A 547 6.44 4.58 24.77
C LEU A 547 4.93 4.57 24.50
N PHE A 548 4.21 3.59 25.03
CA PHE A 548 2.80 3.40 24.73
C PHE A 548 1.87 3.96 25.80
N THR A 549 2.27 3.95 27.07
CA THR A 549 1.41 4.35 28.21
C THR A 549 1.31 5.86 28.42
N ARG A 550 2.23 6.66 27.87
CA ARG A 550 2.30 8.13 28.12
C ARG A 550 1.13 8.93 27.56
N ARG A 551 0.49 8.46 26.48
CA ARG A 551 -0.55 9.22 25.76
C ARG A 551 -1.54 8.27 25.09
N ARG A 552 -2.79 8.71 24.99
CA ARG A 552 -3.84 8.05 24.20
C ARG A 552 -3.63 8.25 22.70
N ARG A 553 -3.95 7.24 21.89
CA ARG A 553 -3.81 7.27 20.43
C ARG A 553 -5.16 7.04 19.75
N PRO A 554 -5.99 8.08 19.64
CA PRO A 554 -7.38 7.93 19.19
C PRO A 554 -7.50 7.50 17.72
N ASN A 555 -6.46 7.70 16.90
CA ASN A 555 -6.47 7.37 15.47
C ASN A 555 -5.79 6.02 15.16
N LEU A 556 -5.26 5.32 16.16
CA LEU A 556 -4.51 4.09 15.94
C LEU A 556 -5.44 2.96 15.49
N LYS A 557 -5.14 2.38 14.33
CA LYS A 557 -5.84 1.23 13.73
C LYS A 557 -5.02 -0.05 13.89
N THR A 558 -3.70 0.05 13.77
CA THR A 558 -2.80 -1.11 13.82
C THR A 558 -1.64 -0.89 14.77
N LEU A 559 -1.46 -1.83 15.70
CA LEU A 559 -0.27 -1.94 16.54
C LEU A 559 0.36 -3.31 16.36
N ARG A 560 1.63 -3.36 15.99
CA ARG A 560 2.38 -4.62 15.84
C ARG A 560 3.71 -4.49 16.54
N LEU A 561 3.88 -5.25 17.62
CA LEU A 561 5.09 -5.28 18.43
C LEU A 561 5.70 -6.66 18.33
N THR A 562 6.95 -6.73 17.90
CA THR A 562 7.66 -8.01 17.75
C THR A 562 8.99 -7.99 18.48
N GLN A 563 9.23 -9.00 19.33
CA GLN A 563 10.48 -9.20 20.07
C GLN A 563 10.89 -8.03 21.00
N MET A 564 9.89 -7.45 21.68
CA MET A 564 10.05 -6.34 22.62
C MET A 564 9.92 -6.78 24.08
N SER A 565 10.39 -5.96 25.01
CA SER A 565 10.22 -6.17 26.46
C SER A 565 9.27 -5.12 27.06
N LEU A 566 8.32 -5.58 27.88
CA LEU A 566 7.37 -4.76 28.64
C LEU A 566 7.18 -5.34 30.05
N TYR A 567 6.73 -4.54 31.01
CA TYR A 567 6.21 -5.07 32.28
C TYR A 567 4.72 -5.38 32.18
N GLU A 568 4.23 -6.41 32.89
CA GLU A 568 2.79 -6.76 32.96
C GLU A 568 1.93 -5.54 33.33
N HIS A 569 2.34 -4.75 34.33
CA HIS A 569 1.59 -3.58 34.79
C HIS A 569 1.51 -2.44 33.75
N GLU A 570 2.28 -2.49 32.67
CA GLU A 570 2.25 -1.50 31.58
C GLU A 570 1.30 -1.89 30.45
N LEU A 571 0.92 -3.17 30.35
CA LEU A 571 0.07 -3.67 29.26
C LEU A 571 -1.35 -3.12 29.37
N GLN A 572 -1.94 -3.12 30.55
CA GLN A 572 -3.30 -2.60 30.73
C GLN A 572 -3.37 -1.09 30.41
N PRO A 573 -2.49 -0.23 30.96
CA PRO A 573 -2.46 1.18 30.56
C PRO A 573 -2.16 1.40 29.07
N MET A 574 -1.31 0.55 28.46
CA MET A 574 -1.06 0.60 27.02
C MET A 574 -2.35 0.37 26.26
N ILE A 575 -3.08 -0.69 26.60
CA ILE A 575 -4.31 -1.10 25.92
C ILE A 575 -5.42 -0.06 26.12
N ASP A 576 -5.58 0.46 27.33
CA ASP A 576 -6.51 1.56 27.63
C ASP A 576 -6.17 2.85 26.85
N SER A 577 -4.91 3.01 26.45
CA SER A 577 -4.48 4.12 25.59
C SER A 577 -4.89 3.96 24.12
N LEU A 578 -5.15 2.72 23.67
CA LEU A 578 -5.54 2.39 22.29
C LEU A 578 -7.06 2.42 22.09
N THR A 579 -7.85 2.28 23.17
CA THR A 579 -9.30 2.21 23.09
C THR A 579 -9.90 3.55 22.62
N PRO A 580 -10.54 3.60 21.43
CA PRO A 580 -11.07 4.84 20.87
C PRO A 580 -12.22 5.40 21.71
N ARG A 581 -12.31 6.73 21.85
CA ARG A 581 -13.34 7.39 22.67
C ARG A 581 -14.71 7.50 21.97
N ARG A 582 -14.72 7.47 20.63
CA ARG A 582 -15.90 7.76 19.77
C ARG A 582 -15.73 7.24 18.32
N GLN A 583 -15.60 5.94 18.12
CA GLN A 583 -15.80 5.33 16.79
C GLN A 583 -17.12 4.56 16.76
N ALA A 584 -17.73 4.45 15.58
CA ALA A 584 -18.85 3.56 15.34
C ALA A 584 -18.47 2.15 15.83
N ALA A 585 -19.43 1.38 16.32
CA ALA A 585 -19.23 0.09 17.00
C ALA A 585 -18.47 -1.00 16.19
N GLU A 586 -18.03 -0.69 14.98
CA GLU A 586 -17.51 -1.63 13.98
C GLU A 586 -15.99 -1.50 13.72
N GLU A 587 -15.32 -0.38 14.07
CA GLU A 587 -13.87 -0.24 13.86
C GLU A 587 -13.07 -0.77 15.05
N ARG A 588 -12.58 -2.01 14.96
CA ARG A 588 -11.68 -2.62 15.94
C ARG A 588 -10.21 -2.26 15.68
N VAL A 589 -9.46 -1.97 16.74
CA VAL A 589 -8.01 -1.80 16.66
C VAL A 589 -7.34 -3.17 16.55
N TYR A 590 -6.48 -3.38 15.55
CA TYR A 590 -5.72 -4.61 15.40
C TYR A 590 -4.41 -4.53 16.17
N VAL A 591 -4.23 -5.41 17.15
CA VAL A 591 -3.02 -5.51 17.98
C VAL A 591 -2.37 -6.87 17.75
N ALA A 592 -1.13 -6.91 17.28
CA ALA A 592 -0.33 -8.12 17.20
C ALA A 592 0.90 -8.03 18.10
N LEU A 593 1.02 -8.95 19.05
CA LEU A 593 2.14 -9.08 19.98
C LEU A 593 2.86 -10.39 19.66
N ASN A 594 4.03 -10.30 19.04
CA ASN A 594 4.80 -11.47 18.61
C ASN A 594 6.09 -11.56 19.42
N ALA A 595 6.37 -12.69 20.07
CA ALA A 595 7.61 -12.87 20.82
C ALA A 595 7.89 -11.78 21.86
N LEU A 596 6.84 -11.25 22.50
CA LEU A 596 6.96 -10.21 23.51
C LEU A 596 7.40 -10.81 24.86
N ASN A 597 8.42 -10.21 25.47
CA ASN A 597 8.97 -10.65 26.75
C ASN A 597 8.38 -9.83 27.90
N LEU A 598 7.79 -10.51 28.88
CA LEU A 598 7.33 -9.88 30.13
C LEU A 598 8.47 -9.85 31.14
N LEU A 599 8.90 -8.64 31.50
CA LEU A 599 9.95 -8.44 32.51
C LEU A 599 9.48 -8.79 33.93
N SER A 600 8.17 -8.80 34.14
CA SER A 600 7.49 -9.24 35.36
C SER A 600 6.11 -9.77 35.00
N GLY A 601 5.58 -10.70 35.79
CA GLY A 601 4.21 -11.22 35.62
C GLY A 601 4.12 -12.53 34.86
N SER A 602 2.89 -12.96 34.55
CA SER A 602 2.62 -14.13 33.70
C SER A 602 1.70 -13.77 32.53
N TRP A 603 1.90 -14.44 31.39
CA TRP A 603 1.02 -14.29 30.24
C TRP A 603 -0.38 -14.83 30.49
N GLU A 604 -0.54 -15.78 31.41
CA GLU A 604 -1.84 -16.33 31.82
C GLU A 604 -2.76 -15.22 32.36
N ASN A 605 -2.30 -14.46 33.35
CA ASN A 605 -3.06 -13.35 33.94
C ASN A 605 -3.27 -12.20 32.94
N THR A 606 -2.25 -11.94 32.13
CA THR A 606 -2.28 -10.88 31.12
C THR A 606 -3.30 -11.18 30.02
N ALA A 607 -3.32 -12.41 29.50
CA ALA A 607 -4.19 -12.80 28.39
C ALA A 607 -5.67 -12.68 28.76
N ASP A 608 -6.03 -13.07 29.99
CA ASP A 608 -7.41 -12.94 30.47
C ASP A 608 -7.84 -11.48 30.59
N THR A 609 -6.93 -10.60 31.04
CA THR A 609 -7.20 -9.16 31.11
C THR A 609 -7.40 -8.55 29.71
N LEU A 610 -6.62 -8.99 28.72
CA LEU A 610 -6.72 -8.50 27.34
C LEU A 610 -7.98 -8.99 26.61
N ARG A 611 -8.48 -10.19 26.93
CA ARG A 611 -9.69 -10.77 26.30
C ARG A 611 -10.99 -10.01 26.61
N VAL A 612 -11.03 -9.29 27.74
CA VAL A 612 -12.24 -8.58 28.19
C VAL A 612 -12.53 -7.32 27.34
N GLN A 613 -11.58 -6.85 26.52
CA GLN A 613 -11.78 -5.65 25.71
C GLN A 613 -12.32 -5.96 24.30
N GLY A 614 -13.64 -5.91 24.12
CA GLY A 614 -14.34 -6.23 22.86
C GLY A 614 -14.03 -5.33 21.64
N ASN A 615 -13.31 -4.22 21.83
CA ASN A 615 -12.96 -3.27 20.76
C ASN A 615 -11.59 -3.53 20.11
N ILE A 616 -10.89 -4.60 20.53
CA ILE A 616 -9.54 -4.91 20.06
C ILE A 616 -9.52 -6.31 19.42
N SER A 617 -8.96 -6.40 18.21
CA SER A 617 -8.59 -7.68 17.60
C SER A 617 -7.15 -8.00 17.99
N LEU A 618 -6.96 -8.97 18.88
CA LEU A 618 -5.66 -9.32 19.43
C LEU A 618 -5.12 -10.62 18.83
N ARG A 619 -3.87 -10.57 18.35
CA ARG A 619 -3.09 -11.75 17.96
C ARG A 619 -1.83 -11.84 18.83
N ILE A 620 -1.65 -12.94 19.56
CA ILE A 620 -0.43 -13.23 20.32
C ILE A 620 0.28 -14.42 19.67
N VAL A 621 1.56 -14.28 19.32
CA VAL A 621 2.34 -15.35 18.67
C VAL A 621 3.66 -15.54 19.41
N TYR A 622 3.88 -16.72 20.00
CA TYR A 622 5.07 -17.11 20.79
C TYR A 622 5.35 -16.22 22.02
N ALA A 623 4.51 -16.26 23.04
CA ALA A 623 4.70 -15.53 24.29
C ALA A 623 5.61 -16.30 25.25
N GLY A 624 6.93 -16.28 25.02
CA GLY A 624 7.91 -17.02 25.83
C GLY A 624 7.75 -18.55 25.74
N ALA A 625 8.61 -19.31 26.41
CA ALA A 625 8.62 -20.78 26.36
C ALA A 625 7.36 -21.45 26.93
N GLU A 626 6.41 -20.69 27.47
CA GLU A 626 5.25 -21.19 28.21
C GLU A 626 3.92 -21.12 27.45
N PHE A 627 3.82 -20.45 26.29
CA PHE A 627 2.54 -20.25 25.61
C PHE A 627 2.59 -20.34 24.08
N SER A 628 1.90 -21.35 23.53
CA SER A 628 1.55 -21.47 22.11
C SER A 628 0.04 -21.68 21.94
N MET A 629 -0.71 -20.62 21.59
CA MET A 629 -2.07 -20.72 21.06
C MET A 629 -2.25 -19.69 19.94
N GLU A 630 -2.58 -20.14 18.74
CA GLU A 630 -3.28 -19.31 17.76
C GLU A 630 -4.78 -19.42 18.01
N THR A 631 -5.45 -18.31 18.26
CA THR A 631 -6.92 -18.25 18.28
C THR A 631 -7.38 -17.25 17.21
N GLN A 632 -8.04 -17.77 16.18
CA GLN A 632 -8.86 -16.96 15.29
C GLN A 632 -10.18 -16.68 16.02
N THR A 633 -10.41 -15.45 16.44
CA THR A 633 -11.75 -15.01 16.86
C THR A 633 -12.60 -14.74 15.62
N SER A 634 -13.12 -15.80 15.01
CA SER A 634 -14.30 -15.73 14.16
C SER A 634 -15.54 -15.81 15.05
N GLY A 635 -16.39 -14.78 15.03
CA GLY A 635 -17.70 -14.88 15.65
C GLY A 635 -18.53 -13.60 15.54
N GLY A 636 -19.70 -13.75 14.91
CA GLY A 636 -20.87 -12.86 14.99
C GLY A 636 -21.07 -11.96 13.79
#